data_AF-A0A366RF57-F1
#
_entry.id   AF-A0A366RF57-F1
#
_cell.length_a   1.000
_cell.length_b   1.000
_cell.length_c   1.000
_cell.angle_alpha   90.00
_cell.angle_beta   90.00
_cell.angle_gamma   90.00
#
_symmetry.space_group_name_H-M   'P 1'
#
loop_
_entity.id
_entity.type
_entity.pdbx_description
1 polymer ?
#
loop_
_entity_poly.entity_id
_entity_poly.type
_entity_poly.pdbx_seq_one_letter_code
_entity_poly.pdbx_strand_id
1 'polypeptide(L)'
;MCTLHYSPNDKAFDHGTVLSQTPRPGIPVPPGCTVKELTDLLAPIGAQMLVQSLRDGLYKPPHQNKGWKGEELDQGQLTHAPKVSKADGHIKWSSWTADDIVRRVRVMKSLWTEAINKKGETKRLIFSDAEAIALGGFNGNGATVRFVEGQGSGVFRTIVSDQGDGSYAIATSDDRMIRVKKIKEEGKTEREAKVTLRSYIEA
;
A
#
# COMPACT_ATOMS: atom_id res chain seq x y z
N MET A 1 10.97 -10.36 -9.30
CA MET A 1 11.40 -11.12 -10.49
C MET A 1 10.45 -10.80 -11.64
N CYS A 2 10.91 -10.86 -12.88
CA CYS A 2 10.03 -10.83 -14.05
C CYS A 2 9.94 -12.25 -14.63
N THR A 3 8.78 -12.62 -15.15
CA THR A 3 8.53 -13.95 -15.70
C THR A 3 7.78 -13.81 -17.02
N LEU A 4 8.18 -14.59 -18.03
CA LEU A 4 7.47 -14.72 -19.29
C LEU A 4 6.81 -16.10 -19.32
N HIS A 5 5.50 -16.14 -19.54
CA HIS A 5 4.72 -17.37 -19.61
C HIS A 5 4.17 -17.61 -21.02
N TYR A 6 4.12 -18.86 -21.43
CA TYR A 6 3.29 -19.30 -22.54
C TYR A 6 1.88 -19.59 -22.02
N SER A 7 0.87 -18.82 -22.46
CA SER A 7 -0.53 -19.07 -22.08
C SER A 7 -1.20 -19.97 -23.12
N PRO A 8 -1.59 -21.21 -22.77
CA PRO A 8 -2.23 -22.13 -23.70
C PRO A 8 -3.71 -21.80 -23.97
N ASN A 9 -4.36 -21.02 -23.10
CA ASN A 9 -5.73 -20.54 -23.27
C ASN A 9 -5.96 -19.25 -22.45
N ASP A 10 -7.14 -18.66 -22.60
CA ASP A 10 -7.61 -17.45 -21.94
C ASP A 10 -8.38 -17.71 -20.63
N LYS A 11 -8.55 -18.98 -20.23
CA LYS A 11 -9.38 -19.38 -19.09
C LYS A 11 -8.63 -19.36 -17.76
N ALA A 12 -7.30 -19.36 -17.79
CA ALA A 12 -6.45 -19.40 -16.60
C ALA A 12 -5.34 -18.34 -16.70
N PHE A 13 -5.43 -17.31 -15.85
CA PHE A 13 -4.48 -16.19 -15.82
C PHE A 13 -3.18 -16.59 -15.10
N ASP A 14 -2.01 -16.29 -15.66
CA ASP A 14 -0.68 -16.61 -15.10
C ASP A 14 -0.38 -18.10 -14.80
N HIS A 15 -1.16 -19.03 -15.36
CA HIS A 15 -0.96 -20.48 -15.20
C HIS A 15 -0.09 -21.12 -16.30
N GLY A 16 0.38 -20.32 -17.25
CA GLY A 16 1.16 -20.77 -18.39
C GLY A 16 2.54 -21.33 -18.04
N THR A 17 3.12 -22.13 -18.93
CA THR A 17 4.51 -22.63 -18.76
C THR A 17 5.48 -21.45 -18.75
N VAL A 18 6.34 -21.36 -17.73
CA VAL A 18 7.35 -20.31 -17.66
C VAL A 18 8.42 -20.56 -18.72
N LEU A 19 8.50 -19.69 -19.73
CA LEU A 19 9.49 -19.76 -20.81
C LEU A 19 10.82 -19.12 -20.41
N SER A 20 10.76 -18.06 -19.60
CA SER A 20 11.94 -17.33 -19.13
C SER A 20 11.61 -16.62 -17.83
N GLN A 21 12.60 -16.52 -16.95
CA GLN A 21 12.49 -15.84 -15.65
C GLN A 21 13.81 -15.14 -15.34
N THR A 22 13.75 -13.99 -14.68
CA THR A 22 14.97 -13.31 -14.22
C THR A 22 15.79 -14.24 -13.31
N PRO A 23 17.13 -14.25 -13.40
CA PRO A 23 17.99 -15.14 -12.60
C PRO A 23 17.79 -14.98 -11.09
N ARG A 24 18.18 -16.00 -10.32
CA ARG A 24 18.25 -15.95 -8.84
C ARG A 24 19.17 -14.81 -8.37
N PRO A 25 18.86 -14.11 -7.26
CA PRO A 25 17.69 -14.26 -6.38
C PRO A 25 16.43 -13.50 -6.87
N GLY A 26 16.44 -12.97 -8.09
CA GLY A 26 15.44 -12.06 -8.62
C GLY A 26 15.88 -10.60 -8.53
N ILE A 27 14.94 -9.69 -8.77
CA ILE A 27 15.19 -8.24 -8.77
C ILE A 27 14.84 -7.70 -7.37
N PRO A 28 15.79 -7.07 -6.66
CA PRO A 28 15.50 -6.46 -5.36
C PRO A 28 14.56 -5.26 -5.53
N VAL A 29 13.59 -5.13 -4.62
CA VAL A 29 12.72 -3.95 -4.56
C VAL A 29 13.38 -2.92 -3.64
N PRO A 30 13.70 -1.71 -4.12
CA PRO A 30 14.31 -0.68 -3.28
C PRO A 30 13.41 -0.34 -2.06
N PRO A 31 13.99 -0.04 -0.89
CA PRO A 31 13.24 0.45 0.26
C PRO A 31 12.46 1.71 -0.11
N GLY A 32 11.19 1.79 0.29
CA GLY A 32 10.37 2.97 0.00
C GLY A 32 9.94 3.14 -1.47
N CYS A 33 10.22 2.17 -2.35
CA CYS A 33 9.88 2.24 -3.77
C CYS A 33 8.36 2.43 -3.99
N THR A 34 8.01 3.37 -4.86
CA THR A 34 6.64 3.59 -5.35
C THR A 34 6.31 2.65 -6.50
N VAL A 35 5.01 2.53 -6.84
CA VAL A 35 4.59 1.73 -8.01
C VAL A 35 5.21 2.26 -9.31
N LYS A 36 5.37 3.57 -9.43
CA LYS A 36 5.98 4.17 -10.62
C LYS A 36 7.45 3.78 -10.72
N GLU A 37 8.23 3.96 -9.66
CA GLU A 37 9.65 3.60 -9.64
C GLU A 37 9.86 2.11 -9.84
N LEU A 38 8.99 1.26 -9.26
CA LEU A 38 9.03 -0.18 -9.50
C LEU A 38 8.71 -0.51 -10.96
N THR A 39 7.76 0.20 -11.57
CA THR A 39 7.44 0.03 -12.99
C THR A 39 8.62 0.46 -13.87
N ASP A 40 9.22 1.62 -13.60
CA ASP A 40 10.37 2.14 -14.35
C ASP A 40 11.58 1.18 -14.24
N LEU A 41 11.74 0.51 -13.09
CA LEU A 41 12.75 -0.52 -12.88
C LEU A 41 12.47 -1.81 -13.67
N LEU A 42 11.23 -2.31 -13.63
CA LEU A 42 10.88 -3.63 -14.16
C LEU A 42 10.53 -3.63 -15.65
N ALA A 43 9.97 -2.54 -16.17
CA ALA A 43 9.54 -2.41 -17.55
C ALA A 43 10.67 -2.69 -18.58
N PRO A 44 11.87 -2.08 -18.49
CA PRO A 44 12.93 -2.37 -19.45
C PRO A 44 13.40 -3.82 -19.37
N ILE A 45 13.43 -4.42 -18.19
CA ILE A 45 13.83 -5.82 -18.00
C ILE A 45 12.82 -6.76 -18.66
N GLY A 46 11.53 -6.56 -18.39
CA GLY A 46 10.46 -7.34 -19.02
C GLY A 46 10.45 -7.21 -20.55
N ALA A 47 10.67 -6.00 -21.07
CA ALA A 47 10.75 -5.75 -22.51
C ALA A 47 11.94 -6.48 -23.16
N GLN A 48 13.13 -6.42 -22.55
CA GLN A 48 14.30 -7.16 -23.03
C GLN A 48 14.07 -8.67 -23.00
N MET A 49 13.50 -9.20 -21.90
CA MET A 49 13.16 -10.61 -21.79
C MET A 49 12.19 -11.07 -22.90
N LEU A 50 11.17 -10.25 -23.20
CA LEU A 50 10.23 -10.53 -24.28
C LEU A 50 10.94 -10.59 -25.63
N VAL A 51 11.70 -9.56 -25.98
CA VAL A 51 12.43 -9.48 -27.26
C VAL A 51 13.40 -10.66 -27.43
N GLN A 52 14.14 -10.99 -26.37
CA GLN A 52 15.08 -12.11 -26.40
C GLN A 52 14.36 -13.45 -26.57
N SER A 53 13.28 -13.68 -25.84
CA SER A 53 12.49 -14.91 -25.94
C SER A 53 11.85 -15.10 -27.32
N LEU A 54 11.49 -14.00 -27.99
CA LEU A 54 11.00 -14.04 -29.37
C LEU A 54 12.12 -14.41 -30.36
N ARG A 55 13.31 -13.83 -30.22
CA ARG A 55 14.49 -14.15 -31.05
C ARG A 55 14.92 -15.61 -30.90
N ASP A 56 14.91 -16.09 -29.67
CA ASP A 56 15.30 -17.47 -29.33
C ASP A 56 14.19 -18.49 -29.68
N GLY A 57 13.01 -18.01 -30.11
CA GLY A 57 11.91 -18.87 -30.53
C GLY A 57 11.26 -19.64 -29.38
N LEU A 58 11.38 -19.19 -28.13
CA LEU A 58 10.90 -19.91 -26.93
C LEU A 58 9.38 -20.13 -26.92
N TYR A 59 8.63 -19.37 -27.71
CA TYR A 59 7.18 -19.51 -27.86
C TYR A 59 6.78 -20.74 -28.71
N LYS A 60 7.72 -21.35 -29.45
CA LYS A 60 7.48 -22.52 -30.28
C LYS A 60 7.55 -23.80 -29.44
N PRO A 61 6.64 -24.77 -29.62
CA PRO A 61 6.72 -26.05 -28.93
C PRO A 61 7.95 -26.87 -29.39
N PRO A 62 8.48 -27.77 -28.55
CA PRO A 62 8.03 -28.04 -27.17
C PRO A 62 8.52 -26.97 -26.18
N HIS A 63 7.64 -26.53 -25.27
CA HIS A 63 7.99 -25.58 -24.23
C HIS A 63 8.73 -26.26 -23.09
N GLN A 64 9.86 -25.69 -22.67
CA GLN A 64 10.60 -26.13 -21.49
C GLN A 64 10.34 -25.15 -20.35
N ASN A 65 9.94 -25.65 -19.18
CA ASN A 65 9.77 -24.81 -18.00
C ASN A 65 11.14 -24.30 -17.51
N LYS A 66 11.28 -22.97 -17.36
CA LYS A 66 12.47 -22.28 -16.84
C LYS A 66 12.20 -21.56 -15.51
N GLY A 67 11.03 -21.78 -14.91
CA GLY A 67 10.55 -21.07 -13.72
C GLY A 67 11.09 -21.63 -12.42
N TRP A 68 12.30 -21.22 -12.02
CA TRP A 68 12.93 -21.67 -10.78
C TRP A 68 12.13 -21.31 -9.53
N LYS A 69 11.37 -20.21 -9.52
CA LYS A 69 10.66 -19.80 -8.30
C LYS A 69 9.45 -20.68 -7.98
N GLY A 70 8.77 -21.18 -9.00
CA GLY A 70 7.65 -22.11 -8.81
C GLY A 70 8.12 -23.47 -8.28
N GLU A 71 9.31 -23.90 -8.66
CA GLU A 71 9.93 -25.15 -8.16
C GLU A 71 10.36 -25.04 -6.69
N GLU A 72 10.70 -23.84 -6.22
CA GLU A 72 11.03 -23.60 -4.81
C GLU A 72 9.82 -23.46 -3.89
N LEU A 73 8.63 -23.23 -4.45
CA LEU A 73 7.41 -22.98 -3.67
C LEU A 73 6.53 -24.21 -3.68
N ASP A 74 6.05 -24.62 -2.50
CA ASP A 74 4.96 -25.60 -2.43
C ASP A 74 3.69 -24.99 -3.03
N GLN A 75 2.79 -25.81 -3.59
CA GLN A 75 1.53 -25.32 -4.19
C GLN A 75 0.70 -24.46 -3.22
N GLY A 76 0.77 -24.74 -1.90
CA GLY A 76 0.11 -23.96 -0.87
C GLY A 76 0.75 -22.59 -0.57
N GLN A 77 1.95 -22.31 -1.09
CA GLN A 77 2.67 -21.05 -0.94
C GLN A 77 2.42 -20.09 -2.11
N LEU A 78 1.83 -20.56 -3.21
CA LEU A 78 1.42 -19.71 -4.33
C LEU A 78 0.23 -18.86 -3.89
N THR A 79 0.43 -17.54 -3.89
CA THR A 79 -0.63 -16.59 -3.56
C THR A 79 -1.06 -15.83 -4.81
N HIS A 80 -2.38 -15.69 -4.99
CA HIS A 80 -2.93 -14.85 -6.03
C HIS A 80 -2.82 -13.38 -5.59
N ALA A 81 -2.35 -12.51 -6.48
CA ALA A 81 -2.35 -11.06 -6.26
C ALA A 81 -3.70 -10.47 -6.73
N PRO A 82 -4.67 -10.21 -5.84
CA PRO A 82 -5.97 -9.70 -6.25
C PRO A 82 -5.85 -8.29 -6.84
N LYS A 83 -6.82 -7.93 -7.68
CA LYS A 83 -6.96 -6.56 -8.17
C LYS A 83 -7.20 -5.62 -6.99
N VAL A 84 -6.36 -4.59 -6.89
CA VAL A 84 -6.53 -3.54 -5.87
C VAL A 84 -7.75 -2.68 -6.19
N SER A 85 -8.59 -2.45 -5.19
CA SER A 85 -9.80 -1.65 -5.24
C SER A 85 -9.69 -0.42 -4.33
N LYS A 86 -10.66 0.50 -4.43
CA LYS A 86 -10.74 1.65 -3.49
C LYS A 86 -11.04 1.21 -2.05
N ALA A 87 -11.70 0.07 -1.87
CA ALA A 87 -12.03 -0.47 -0.54
C ALA A 87 -10.76 -0.89 0.22
N ASP A 88 -9.73 -1.35 -0.50
CA ASP A 88 -8.43 -1.71 0.08
C ASP A 88 -7.68 -0.49 0.64
N GLY A 89 -8.13 0.73 0.31
CA GLY A 89 -7.58 1.98 0.82
C GLY A 89 -8.17 2.42 2.16
N HIS A 90 -9.18 1.73 2.69
CA HIS A 90 -9.73 2.03 4.01
C HIS A 90 -8.75 1.61 5.10
N ILE A 91 -8.24 2.55 5.87
CA ILE A 91 -7.29 2.27 6.96
C ILE A 91 -7.97 1.44 8.04
N LYS A 92 -7.35 0.29 8.35
CA LYS A 92 -7.75 -0.60 9.44
C LYS A 92 -6.92 -0.30 10.68
N TRP A 93 -7.26 0.76 11.40
CA TRP A 93 -6.44 1.30 12.49
C TRP A 93 -6.13 0.31 13.61
N SER A 94 -7.01 -0.65 13.89
CA SER A 94 -6.77 -1.69 14.92
C SER A 94 -5.74 -2.76 14.51
N SER A 95 -5.45 -2.89 13.21
CA SER A 95 -4.65 -4.02 12.70
C SER A 95 -3.47 -3.61 11.83
N TRP A 96 -3.46 -2.40 11.28
CA TRP A 96 -2.36 -1.93 10.43
C TRP A 96 -1.33 -1.18 11.25
N THR A 97 -0.10 -1.64 11.13
CA THR A 97 1.09 -0.96 11.65
C THR A 97 1.35 0.37 10.93
N ALA A 98 2.23 1.22 11.49
CA ALA A 98 2.68 2.43 10.80
C ALA A 98 3.30 2.11 9.43
N ASP A 99 4.10 1.04 9.34
CA ASP A 99 4.74 0.62 8.09
C ASP A 99 3.74 0.07 7.07
N ASP A 100 2.68 -0.61 7.53
CA ASP A 100 1.57 -1.05 6.69
C ASP A 100 0.85 0.11 6.01
N ILE A 101 0.56 1.16 6.79
CA ILE A 101 -0.11 2.36 6.30
C ILE A 101 0.79 3.09 5.31
N VAL A 102 2.04 3.34 5.69
CA VAL A 102 3.01 4.07 4.85
C VAL A 102 3.30 3.31 3.55
N ARG A 103 3.41 1.98 3.59
CA ARG A 103 3.52 1.13 2.38
C ARG A 103 2.30 1.29 1.48
N ARG A 104 1.09 1.26 2.05
CA ARG A 104 -0.15 1.36 1.26
C ARG A 104 -0.37 2.75 0.68
N VAL A 105 0.02 3.83 1.36
CA VAL A 105 0.05 5.18 0.76
C VAL A 105 0.94 5.20 -0.48
N ARG A 106 2.14 4.61 -0.43
CA ARG A 106 3.03 4.54 -1.61
C ARG A 106 2.45 3.72 -2.76
N VAL A 107 1.73 2.64 -2.45
CA VAL A 107 1.13 1.76 -3.48
C VAL A 107 -0.12 2.38 -4.09
N MET A 108 -1.00 2.94 -3.26
CA MET A 108 -2.33 3.41 -3.66
C MET A 108 -2.41 4.92 -3.92
N LYS A 109 -1.33 5.67 -3.65
CA LYS A 109 -1.21 7.14 -3.64
C LYS A 109 -2.04 7.85 -2.57
N SER A 110 -3.13 7.25 -2.12
CA SER A 110 -3.95 7.79 -1.05
C SER A 110 -4.67 6.69 -0.30
N LEU A 111 -4.83 6.88 1.00
CA LEU A 111 -5.70 6.08 1.85
C LEU A 111 -6.81 6.95 2.40
N TRP A 112 -7.83 6.32 2.96
CA TRP A 112 -8.94 7.02 3.57
C TRP A 112 -9.39 6.36 4.86
N THR A 113 -10.03 7.15 5.70
CA THR A 113 -10.70 6.71 6.91
C THR A 113 -11.95 7.54 7.12
N GLU A 114 -12.89 7.03 7.90
CA GLU A 114 -14.03 7.80 8.37
C GLU A 114 -13.72 8.31 9.77
N ALA A 115 -13.99 9.60 10.02
CA ALA A 115 -13.72 10.25 11.30
C ALA A 115 -14.98 10.93 11.81
N ILE A 116 -15.17 10.90 13.13
CA ILE A 116 -16.31 11.55 13.80
C ILE A 116 -15.88 12.94 14.23
N ASN A 117 -16.53 13.98 13.72
CA ASN A 117 -16.23 15.35 14.08
C ASN A 117 -16.85 15.74 15.44
N LYS A 118 -16.53 16.95 15.94
CA LYS A 118 -17.08 17.51 17.19
C LYS A 118 -18.61 17.63 17.22
N LYS A 119 -19.26 17.67 16.05
CA LYS A 119 -20.72 17.69 15.93
C LYS A 119 -21.35 16.29 15.93
N GLY A 120 -20.53 15.24 16.02
CA GLY A 120 -20.98 13.85 15.93
C GLY A 120 -21.22 13.36 14.51
N GLU A 121 -20.88 14.13 13.48
CA GLU A 121 -21.05 13.73 12.08
C GLU A 121 -19.84 12.91 11.63
N THR A 122 -20.10 11.81 10.92
CA THR A 122 -19.06 11.01 10.26
C THR A 122 -18.72 11.63 8.91
N LYS A 123 -17.42 11.84 8.66
CA LYS A 123 -16.88 12.33 7.39
C LYS A 123 -15.69 11.52 6.95
N ARG A 124 -15.53 11.34 5.63
CA ARG A 124 -14.33 10.71 5.09
C ARG A 124 -13.16 11.69 5.06
N LEU A 125 -12.04 11.26 5.61
CA LEU A 125 -10.73 11.90 5.50
C LEU A 125 -9.84 11.08 4.57
N ILE A 126 -9.13 11.76 3.68
CA ILE A 126 -8.20 11.17 2.71
C ILE A 126 -6.80 11.65 3.04
N PHE A 127 -5.88 10.70 3.16
CA PHE A 127 -4.45 10.91 3.38
C PHE A 127 -3.70 10.61 2.09
N SER A 128 -3.06 11.64 1.51
CA SER A 128 -2.23 11.52 0.30
C SER A 128 -0.74 11.31 0.63
N ASP A 129 -0.37 11.53 1.89
CA ASP A 129 0.97 11.33 2.43
C ASP A 129 0.91 10.63 3.80
N ALA A 130 1.96 9.89 4.14
CA ALA A 130 2.19 9.34 5.46
C ALA A 130 3.68 8.98 5.62
N GLU A 131 4.26 9.32 6.78
CA GLU A 131 5.64 8.97 7.16
C GLU A 131 5.65 8.30 8.52
N ALA A 132 6.34 7.18 8.69
CA ALA A 132 6.41 6.50 9.99
C ALA A 132 7.40 7.23 10.92
N ILE A 133 7.00 7.51 12.15
CA ILE A 133 7.83 8.13 13.19
C ILE A 133 7.79 7.31 14.48
N ALA A 134 8.86 7.38 15.28
CA ALA A 134 8.95 6.71 16.57
C ALA A 134 8.29 7.52 17.69
N LEU A 135 7.78 6.84 18.73
CA LEU A 135 7.11 7.47 19.89
C LEU A 135 7.96 8.49 20.63
N GLY A 136 9.29 8.41 20.55
CA GLY A 136 10.21 9.33 21.23
C GLY A 136 10.07 10.81 20.85
N GLY A 137 9.28 11.14 19.82
CA GLY A 137 8.92 12.52 19.46
C GLY A 137 7.73 13.10 20.24
N PHE A 138 7.18 12.37 21.22
CA PHE A 138 5.96 12.75 21.90
C PHE A 138 6.22 13.64 23.13
N ASN A 139 6.02 14.95 22.98
CA ASN A 139 5.95 15.88 24.10
C ASN A 139 4.55 15.86 24.73
N GLY A 140 4.19 14.77 25.43
CA GLY A 140 3.19 14.70 26.53
C GLY A 140 1.73 15.15 26.34
N ASN A 141 1.37 15.93 25.31
CA ASN A 141 0.06 16.56 25.13
C ASN A 141 -0.63 16.05 23.85
N GLY A 142 -0.93 14.76 23.81
CA GLY A 142 -1.76 14.21 22.75
C GLY A 142 -3.23 14.53 22.94
N ALA A 143 -3.89 14.93 21.87
CA ALA A 143 -5.34 14.97 21.81
C ALA A 143 -5.89 13.64 21.27
N THR A 144 -7.17 13.37 21.44
CA THR A 144 -7.80 12.13 20.93
C THR A 144 -8.66 12.44 19.71
N VAL A 145 -8.69 11.52 18.74
CA VAL A 145 -9.66 11.53 17.62
C VAL A 145 -10.38 10.19 17.56
N ARG A 146 -11.58 10.19 16.97
CA ARG A 146 -12.39 9.00 16.72
C ARG A 146 -12.42 8.68 15.24
N PHE A 147 -11.87 7.53 14.87
CA PHE A 147 -12.02 6.92 13.56
C PHE A 147 -13.07 5.83 13.60
N VAL A 148 -13.85 5.69 12.53
CA VAL A 148 -14.82 4.61 12.35
C VAL A 148 -14.10 3.41 11.74
N GLU A 149 -14.39 2.22 12.26
CA GLU A 149 -13.80 0.96 11.83
C GLU A 149 -14.86 -0.08 11.48
N GLY A 150 -14.54 -0.94 10.51
CA GLY A 150 -15.44 -1.97 10.01
C GLY A 150 -16.57 -1.42 9.14
N GLN A 151 -17.66 -2.17 9.01
CA GLN A 151 -18.87 -1.79 8.28
C GLN A 151 -19.72 -0.76 9.08
N GLY A 152 -19.08 0.21 9.74
CA GLY A 152 -19.75 1.38 10.33
C GLY A 152 -20.16 1.32 11.81
N SER A 153 -19.82 0.27 12.56
CA SER A 153 -20.19 0.15 13.99
C SER A 153 -19.01 0.26 14.97
N GLY A 154 -17.78 0.02 14.53
CA GLY A 154 -16.59 0.15 15.37
C GLY A 154 -16.12 1.59 15.47
N VAL A 155 -15.66 2.02 16.64
CA VAL A 155 -14.96 3.30 16.81
C VAL A 155 -13.58 3.02 17.38
N PHE A 156 -12.55 3.41 16.63
CA PHE A 156 -11.16 3.41 17.06
C PHE A 156 -10.80 4.79 17.59
N ARG A 157 -10.50 4.89 18.89
CA ARG A 157 -9.97 6.10 19.52
C ARG A 157 -8.46 6.06 19.47
N THR A 158 -7.84 7.10 18.92
CA THR A 158 -6.39 7.18 18.86
C THR A 158 -5.88 8.55 19.24
N ILE A 159 -4.65 8.56 19.72
CA ILE A 159 -3.92 9.74 20.10
C ILE A 159 -3.38 10.40 18.84
N VAL A 160 -3.53 11.72 18.77
CA VAL A 160 -2.94 12.58 17.75
C VAL A 160 -2.14 13.70 18.40
N SER A 161 -1.06 14.12 17.75
CA SER A 161 -0.16 15.15 18.28
C SER A 161 0.24 16.15 17.19
N ASP A 162 0.06 17.44 17.47
CA ASP A 162 0.53 18.52 16.61
C ASP A 162 2.06 18.57 16.63
N GLN A 163 2.69 18.49 15.45
CA GLN A 163 4.14 18.49 15.32
C GLN A 163 4.74 19.90 15.22
N GLY A 164 3.92 20.95 15.28
CA GLY A 164 4.35 22.35 15.26
C GLY A 164 4.55 22.95 13.87
N ASP A 165 4.59 22.13 12.82
CA ASP A 165 4.83 22.56 11.43
C ASP A 165 3.63 22.34 10.48
N GLY A 166 2.42 22.24 11.05
CA GLY A 166 1.18 22.05 10.30
C GLY A 166 0.81 20.58 10.07
N SER A 167 1.74 19.66 10.35
CA SER A 167 1.47 18.22 10.31
C SER A 167 0.99 17.65 11.65
N TYR A 168 0.37 16.48 11.59
CA TYR A 168 -0.08 15.73 12.77
C TYR A 168 0.52 14.33 12.78
N ALA A 169 0.93 13.88 13.96
CA ALA A 169 1.21 12.49 14.25
C ALA A 169 -0.09 11.80 14.69
N ILE A 170 -0.30 10.55 14.24
CA ILE A 170 -1.46 9.73 14.57
C ILE A 170 -0.95 8.35 15.01
N ALA A 171 -1.32 7.91 16.21
CA ALA A 171 -0.89 6.62 16.73
C ALA A 171 -1.57 5.44 16.01
N THR A 172 -0.79 4.38 15.79
CA THR A 172 -1.18 3.15 15.07
C THR A 172 -1.21 1.96 16.02
N SER A 173 -1.58 0.77 15.52
CA SER A 173 -1.77 -0.44 16.35
C SER A 173 -0.48 -1.01 16.95
N ASP A 174 0.68 -0.58 16.49
CA ASP A 174 2.01 -1.11 16.83
C ASP A 174 2.84 -0.16 17.70
N ASP A 175 2.21 0.72 18.48
CA ASP A 175 2.89 1.71 19.32
C ASP A 175 3.89 2.56 18.51
N ARG A 176 3.57 2.83 17.25
CA ARG A 176 4.26 3.80 16.39
C ARG A 176 3.27 4.87 15.98
N MET A 177 3.75 5.88 15.27
CA MET A 177 2.86 6.87 14.69
C MET A 177 3.14 7.05 13.21
N ILE A 178 2.11 7.44 12.48
CA ILE A 178 2.27 8.04 11.17
C ILE A 178 2.16 9.55 11.30
N ARG A 179 3.01 10.26 10.58
CA ARG A 179 2.93 11.69 10.39
C ARG A 179 2.25 11.97 9.07
N VAL A 180 1.21 12.81 9.12
CA VAL A 180 0.46 13.27 7.95
C VAL A 180 0.55 14.79 7.84
N LYS A 181 0.95 15.29 6.67
CA LYS A 181 1.13 16.72 6.40
C LYS A 181 -0.16 17.33 5.90
N LYS A 182 -0.88 16.63 5.03
CA LYS A 182 -2.12 17.13 4.42
C LYS A 182 -3.26 16.12 4.53
N ILE A 183 -4.47 16.65 4.67
CA ILE A 183 -5.70 15.86 4.75
C ILE A 183 -6.74 16.54 3.87
N LYS A 184 -7.40 15.72 3.05
CA LYS A 184 -8.61 16.13 2.33
C LYS A 184 -9.83 15.54 2.99
N GLU A 185 -10.69 16.41 3.52
CA GLU A 185 -12.04 16.02 3.95
C GLU A 185 -12.98 15.94 2.75
N GLU A 186 -13.91 14.99 2.80
CA GLU A 186 -14.97 14.85 1.79
C GLU A 186 -15.70 16.17 1.50
N GLY A 187 -15.84 16.49 0.22
CA GLY A 187 -16.47 17.73 -0.23
C GLY A 187 -15.60 18.99 -0.07
N LYS A 188 -14.37 18.87 0.44
CA LYS A 188 -13.45 20.00 0.63
C LYS A 188 -12.16 19.85 -0.18
N THR A 189 -11.43 20.95 -0.30
CA THR A 189 -10.04 20.97 -0.80
C THR A 189 -9.09 20.39 0.23
N GLU A 190 -7.97 19.84 -0.23
CA GLU A 190 -6.89 19.38 0.63
C GLU A 190 -6.26 20.57 1.38
N ARG A 191 -5.99 20.38 2.68
CA ARG A 191 -5.39 21.39 3.56
C ARG A 191 -4.38 20.73 4.49
N GLU A 192 -3.62 21.54 5.21
CA GLU A 192 -2.75 21.05 6.30
C GLU A 192 -3.55 20.19 7.29
N ALA A 193 -2.92 19.10 7.74
CA ALA A 193 -3.52 18.16 8.68
C ALA A 193 -4.00 18.89 9.95
N LYS A 194 -3.23 19.89 10.41
CA LYS A 194 -3.57 20.73 11.55
C LYS A 194 -4.87 21.50 11.40
N VAL A 195 -5.14 22.03 10.22
CA VAL A 195 -6.37 22.79 9.98
C VAL A 195 -7.56 21.84 9.97
N THR A 196 -7.42 20.68 9.35
CA THR A 196 -8.52 19.70 9.21
C THR A 196 -8.82 18.98 10.52
N LEU A 197 -7.82 18.46 11.25
CA LEU A 197 -8.05 17.65 12.47
C LEU A 197 -8.59 18.44 13.66
N ARG A 198 -8.46 19.78 13.67
CA ARG A 198 -9.04 20.64 14.73
C ARG A 198 -10.53 20.43 14.95
N SER A 199 -11.29 20.06 13.92
CA SER A 199 -12.73 19.77 14.04
C SER A 199 -13.06 18.33 14.47
N TYR A 200 -12.04 17.47 14.61
CA TYR A 200 -12.18 16.04 14.98
C TYR A 200 -11.55 15.70 16.33
N ILE A 201 -10.62 16.53 16.80
CA ILE A 201 -10.01 16.41 18.13
C ILE A 201 -11.08 16.53 19.22
N GLU A 202 -11.14 15.55 20.11
CA GLU A 202 -11.97 15.58 21.32
C GLU A 202 -11.47 16.69 22.27
N ALA A 203 -12.42 17.35 22.94
CA ALA A 203 -12.14 18.41 23.91
C ALA A 203 -11.75 17.82 25.27
#